data_AF-K1U6S6-F1
#
_entry.id   AF-K1U6S6-F1
#
_cell.length_a   1.000
_cell.length_b   1.000
_cell.length_c   1.000
_cell.angle_alpha   90.00
_cell.angle_beta   90.00
_cell.angle_gamma   90.00
#
_symmetry.space_group_name_H-M   'P 1'
#
loop_
_entity.id
_entity.type
_entity.pdbx_description
1 polymer ?
#
loop_
_entity_poly.entity_id
_entity_poly.type
_entity_poly.pdbx_seq_one_letter_code
_entity_poly.pdbx_strand_id
1 'polypeptide(L)'
;TLLLYVVIRAFGGDAINGGSQIALLSATSVCVMLSIGIYRCRWAVLEEAIIDNIRASASAILILLLIGAISGTWMVSGVVPTMIHYGLEVLHPSFFLVASCAICAVVSLMTGSSWTTIATIGVALMGIGRAMEFPEGWVAGAIISGAYFGDKLSLLSDTTVLASSTVGVPLFTHIRYMLY
;
A
#
# COMPACT_ATOMS: atom_id res chain seq x y z
N THR A 1 -13.34 10.20 -7.48
CA THR A 1 -13.90 9.34 -6.40
C THR A 1 -15.25 8.75 -6.76
N LEU A 2 -16.23 9.54 -7.22
CA LEU A 2 -17.57 9.03 -7.55
C LEU A 2 -17.58 7.97 -8.67
N LEU A 3 -16.77 8.17 -9.71
CA LEU A 3 -16.63 7.24 -10.83
C LEU A 3 -15.95 5.91 -10.42
N LEU A 4 -14.95 5.99 -9.54
CA LEU A 4 -14.30 4.83 -8.91
C LEU A 4 -15.27 4.05 -8.02
N TYR A 5 -16.09 4.75 -7.23
CA TYR A 5 -17.11 4.13 -6.38
C TYR A 5 -18.14 3.35 -7.22
N VAL A 6 -18.61 3.92 -8.33
CA VAL A 6 -19.55 3.26 -9.24
C VAL A 6 -18.93 2.01 -9.88
N VAL A 7 -17.68 2.09 -10.32
CA VAL A 7 -16.97 0.95 -10.92
C VAL A 7 -16.75 -0.18 -9.91
N ILE A 8 -16.35 0.13 -8.67
CA ILE A 8 -16.17 -0.89 -7.62
C ILE A 8 -17.51 -1.53 -7.24
N ARG A 9 -18.61 -0.77 -7.22
CA ARG A 9 -19.97 -1.30 -7.01
C ARG A 9 -20.46 -2.22 -8.14
N ALA A 10 -20.11 -1.89 -9.38
CA ALA A 10 -20.56 -2.63 -10.56
C ALA A 10 -19.73 -3.89 -10.83
N PHE A 11 -18.42 -3.83 -10.60
CA PHE A 11 -17.47 -4.90 -10.96
C PHE A 11 -16.80 -5.58 -9.76
N GLY A 12 -17.01 -5.11 -8.52
CA GLY A 12 -16.41 -5.73 -7.34
C GLY A 12 -14.88 -5.84 -7.44
N GLY A 13 -14.33 -7.04 -7.19
CA GLY A 13 -12.90 -7.33 -7.34
C GLY A 13 -12.38 -7.26 -8.78
N ASP A 14 -13.25 -7.49 -9.78
CA ASP A 14 -12.91 -7.40 -11.20
C ASP A 14 -12.75 -5.95 -11.69
N ALA A 15 -13.08 -4.97 -10.85
CA ALA A 15 -12.77 -3.57 -11.12
C ALA A 15 -11.28 -3.33 -11.39
N ILE A 16 -10.39 -4.20 -10.90
CA ILE A 16 -8.94 -4.14 -11.12
C ILE A 16 -8.56 -4.58 -12.54
N ASN A 17 -9.35 -5.44 -13.19
CA ASN A 17 -9.07 -6.01 -14.52
C ASN A 17 -9.30 -5.03 -15.70
N GLY A 18 -9.64 -3.76 -15.43
CA GLY A 18 -9.79 -2.74 -16.46
C GLY A 18 -10.69 -1.57 -16.09
N GLY A 19 -11.74 -1.84 -15.30
CA GLY A 19 -12.73 -0.82 -14.94
C GLY A 19 -12.12 0.40 -14.25
N SER A 20 -11.19 0.17 -13.32
CA SER A 20 -10.50 1.24 -12.58
C SER A 20 -9.59 2.07 -13.49
N GLN A 21 -8.92 1.43 -14.46
CA GLN A 21 -8.05 2.10 -15.42
C GLN A 21 -8.86 3.02 -16.35
N ILE A 22 -10.00 2.53 -16.86
CA ILE A 22 -10.93 3.31 -17.69
C ILE A 22 -11.51 4.48 -16.88
N ALA A 23 -11.85 4.24 -15.61
CA ALA A 23 -12.38 5.28 -14.72
C ALA A 23 -11.36 6.40 -14.46
N LEU A 24 -10.09 6.04 -14.26
CA LEU A 24 -9.02 7.01 -14.07
C LEU A 24 -8.74 7.79 -15.36
N LEU A 25 -8.63 7.12 -16.51
CA LEU A 25 -8.39 7.77 -17.80
C LEU A 25 -9.52 8.74 -18.18
N SER A 26 -10.77 8.35 -17.96
CA SER A 26 -11.93 9.23 -18.22
C SER A 26 -11.99 10.41 -17.26
N ALA A 27 -11.71 10.21 -15.97
CA ALA A 27 -11.63 11.30 -15.00
C ALA A 27 -10.51 12.30 -15.36
N THR A 28 -9.33 11.81 -15.74
CA THR A 28 -8.21 12.65 -16.19
C THR A 28 -8.56 13.42 -17.45
N SER A 29 -9.21 12.78 -18.43
CA SER A 29 -9.68 13.43 -19.66
C SER A 29 -10.62 14.61 -19.35
N VAL A 30 -11.63 14.40 -18.49
CA VAL A 30 -12.55 15.46 -18.06
C VAL A 30 -11.80 16.57 -17.32
N CYS A 31 -10.85 16.22 -16.45
CA CYS A 31 -10.06 17.20 -15.69
C CYS A 31 -9.19 18.08 -16.61
N VAL A 32 -8.58 17.48 -17.64
CA VAL A 32 -7.83 18.20 -18.68
C VAL A 32 -8.75 19.10 -19.51
N MET A 33 -9.92 18.62 -19.92
CA MET A 33 -10.90 19.43 -20.66
C MET A 33 -11.37 20.64 -19.85
N LEU A 34 -11.66 20.47 -18.56
CA LEU A 34 -12.04 21.57 -17.67
C LEU A 34 -10.90 22.55 -17.43
N SER A 35 -9.66 22.05 -17.27
CA SER A 35 -8.47 22.89 -17.06
C SER A 35 -8.16 23.78 -18.27
N ILE A 36 -8.31 23.25 -19.49
CA ILE A 36 -8.10 24.01 -20.73
C ILE A 36 -9.31 24.92 -21.02
N GLY A 37 -10.53 24.42 -20.83
CA GLY A 37 -11.76 25.12 -21.19
C GLY A 37 -12.15 26.26 -20.25
N ILE A 38 -12.15 25.99 -18.94
CA ILE A 38 -12.62 26.94 -17.91
C ILE A 38 -11.46 27.76 -17.36
N TYR A 39 -10.38 27.09 -16.97
CA TYR A 39 -9.23 27.73 -16.33
C TYR A 39 -8.19 28.29 -17.31
N ARG A 40 -8.38 28.05 -18.62
CA ARG A 40 -7.49 28.52 -19.71
C ARG A 40 -6.01 28.18 -19.45
N CYS A 41 -5.73 27.08 -18.75
CA CYS A 41 -4.35 26.65 -18.50
C CYS A 41 -3.67 26.25 -19.82
N ARG A 42 -2.42 26.67 -20.01
CA ARG A 42 -1.60 26.21 -21.16
C ARG A 42 -1.29 24.73 -21.00
N TRP A 43 -1.35 24.01 -22.12
CA TRP A 43 -0.95 22.60 -22.22
C TRP A 43 0.43 22.32 -21.60
N ALA A 44 1.40 23.23 -21.81
CA ALA A 44 2.75 23.10 -21.26
C ALA A 44 2.78 22.92 -19.74
N VAL A 45 1.87 23.56 -18.99
CA VAL A 45 1.79 23.43 -17.53
C VAL A 45 1.25 22.05 -17.13
N LEU A 46 0.29 21.52 -17.89
CA LEU A 46 -0.25 20.17 -17.67
C LEU A 46 0.82 19.11 -17.98
N GLU A 47 1.58 19.30 -19.07
CA GLU A 47 2.66 18.41 -19.47
C GLU A 47 3.78 18.36 -18.42
N GLU A 48 4.22 19.51 -17.92
CA GLU A 48 5.23 19.59 -16.87
C GLU A 48 4.77 18.90 -15.57
N ALA A 49 3.50 19.13 -15.16
CA ALA A 49 2.91 18.45 -14.02
C ALA A 49 2.83 16.92 -14.20
N ILE A 50 2.57 16.43 -15.42
CA ILE A 50 2.57 14.99 -15.70
C ILE A 50 3.98 14.42 -15.57
N ILE A 51 4.99 15.09 -16.12
CA ILE A 51 6.39 14.66 -16.04
C ILE A 51 6.87 14.58 -14.60
N ASP A 52 6.53 15.58 -13.78
CA ASP A 52 6.88 15.59 -12.35
C ASP A 52 6.22 14.45 -11.58
N ASN A 53 4.94 14.16 -11.86
CA ASN A 53 4.24 13.02 -11.26
C ASN A 53 4.86 11.68 -11.66
N ILE A 54 5.26 11.52 -12.93
CA ILE A 54 5.96 10.31 -13.39
C ILE A 54 7.30 10.15 -12.68
N ARG A 55 8.08 11.24 -12.57
CA ARG A 55 9.38 11.24 -11.88
C ARG A 55 9.22 10.87 -10.40
N ALA A 56 8.22 11.43 -9.72
CA ALA A 56 7.92 11.11 -8.33
C ALA A 56 7.51 9.64 -8.14
N SER A 57 6.77 9.06 -9.09
CA SER A 57 6.26 7.68 -9.01
C SER A 57 7.27 6.62 -9.47
N ALA A 58 8.29 7.00 -10.26
CA ALA A 58 9.25 6.07 -10.85
C ALA A 58 10.03 5.26 -9.80
N SER A 59 10.43 5.89 -8.69
CA SER A 59 11.12 5.21 -7.59
C SER A 59 10.24 4.13 -6.95
N ALA A 60 8.97 4.44 -6.68
CA ALA A 60 8.01 3.50 -6.11
C ALA A 60 7.77 2.29 -7.04
N ILE A 61 7.66 2.53 -8.37
CA ILE A 61 7.50 1.46 -9.36
C ILE A 61 8.71 0.51 -9.34
N LEU A 62 9.93 1.04 -9.32
CA LEU A 62 11.15 0.23 -9.27
C LEU A 62 11.24 -0.60 -7.99
N ILE A 63 10.88 -0.01 -6.84
CA ILE A 63 10.85 -0.72 -5.55
C ILE A 63 9.83 -1.87 -5.59
N LEU A 64 8.60 -1.60 -6.05
CA LEU A 64 7.56 -2.63 -6.17
C LEU A 64 7.96 -3.75 -7.12
N LEU A 65 8.65 -3.42 -8.21
CA LEU A 65 9.17 -4.41 -9.17
C LEU A 65 10.26 -5.30 -8.54
N LEU A 66 11.19 -4.71 -7.79
CA LEU A 66 12.22 -5.47 -7.06
C LEU A 66 11.60 -6.36 -5.98
N ILE A 67 10.61 -5.87 -5.24
CA ILE A 67 9.91 -6.68 -4.23
C ILE A 67 9.17 -7.83 -4.90
N GLY A 68 8.52 -7.61 -6.04
CA GLY A 68 7.89 -8.68 -6.83
C GLY A 68 8.89 -9.75 -7.25
N ALA A 69 10.07 -9.35 -7.72
CA ALA A 69 11.15 -10.27 -8.07
C ALA A 69 11.65 -11.06 -6.84
N ILE A 70 11.85 -10.40 -5.70
CA ILE A 70 12.27 -11.04 -4.45
C ILE A 70 11.20 -12.03 -3.96
N SER A 71 9.92 -11.64 -3.93
CA SER A 71 8.83 -12.52 -3.54
C SER A 71 8.75 -13.76 -4.44
N GLY A 72 8.91 -13.61 -5.75
CA GLY A 72 8.96 -14.73 -6.68
C GLY A 72 10.13 -15.68 -6.41
N THR A 73 11.34 -15.12 -6.22
CA THR A 73 12.53 -15.92 -5.89
C THR A 73 12.42 -16.63 -4.53
N TRP A 74 11.76 -16.03 -3.54
CA TRP A 74 11.52 -16.67 -2.24
C TRP A 74 10.50 -17.82 -2.31
N MET A 75 9.49 -17.70 -3.17
CA MET A 75 8.54 -18.78 -3.44
C MET A 75 9.25 -19.98 -4.08
N VAL A 76 10.09 -19.74 -5.10
CA VAL A 76 10.82 -20.80 -5.80
C VAL A 76 11.93 -21.42 -4.95
N SER A 77 12.64 -20.61 -4.15
CA SER A 77 13.74 -21.09 -3.28
C SER A 77 13.26 -21.83 -2.03
N GLY A 78 11.95 -21.86 -1.75
CA GLY A 78 11.41 -22.52 -0.57
C GLY A 78 11.50 -21.68 0.71
N VAL A 79 11.98 -20.43 0.64
CA VAL A 79 12.06 -19.52 1.80
C VAL A 79 10.66 -19.17 2.33
N VAL A 80 9.69 -18.88 1.46
CA VAL A 80 8.30 -18.66 1.92
C VAL A 80 7.67 -19.95 2.46
N PRO A 81 7.73 -21.12 1.77
CA PRO A 81 7.24 -22.39 2.32
C PRO A 81 7.83 -22.77 3.68
N THR A 82 9.13 -22.56 3.89
CA THR A 82 9.80 -22.85 5.17
C THR A 82 9.33 -21.88 6.26
N MET A 83 9.17 -20.59 5.96
CA MET A 83 8.52 -19.65 6.89
C MET A 83 7.09 -20.05 7.22
N ILE A 84 6.34 -20.64 6.27
CA ILE A 84 4.99 -21.14 6.55
C ILE A 84 5.03 -22.32 7.51
N HIS A 85 5.92 -23.29 7.27
CA HIS A 85 6.05 -24.48 8.11
C HIS A 85 6.40 -24.12 9.56
N TYR A 86 7.44 -23.30 9.76
CA TYR A 86 7.81 -22.85 11.11
C TYR A 86 6.78 -21.87 11.69
N GLY A 87 6.13 -21.07 10.86
CA GLY A 87 5.05 -20.17 11.28
C GLY A 87 3.87 -20.93 11.87
N LEU A 88 3.52 -22.09 11.32
CA LEU A 88 2.46 -22.97 11.86
C LEU A 88 2.84 -23.60 13.21
N GLU A 89 4.12 -23.86 13.46
CA GLU A 89 4.60 -24.39 14.74
C GLU A 89 4.64 -23.31 15.84
N VAL A 90 4.96 -22.07 15.48
CA VAL A 90 5.12 -20.95 16.42
C VAL A 90 3.80 -20.19 16.66
N LEU A 91 2.95 -20.05 15.64
CA LEU A 91 1.72 -19.27 15.71
C LEU A 91 0.52 -20.18 15.92
N HIS A 92 -0.04 -20.16 17.12
CA HIS A 92 -1.30 -20.85 17.38
C HIS A 92 -2.45 -20.12 16.65
N PRO A 93 -3.40 -20.83 16.02
CA PRO A 93 -4.50 -20.23 15.26
C PRO A 93 -5.31 -19.20 16.05
N SER A 94 -5.42 -19.37 17.37
CA SER A 94 -6.20 -18.48 18.24
C SER A 94 -5.69 -17.02 18.29
N PHE A 95 -4.40 -16.78 18.06
CA PHE A 95 -3.82 -15.42 18.08
C PHE A 95 -3.19 -15.00 16.75
N PHE A 96 -3.31 -15.82 15.70
CA PHE A 96 -2.69 -15.58 14.40
C PHE A 96 -3.03 -14.20 13.80
N LEU A 97 -4.31 -13.80 13.81
CA LEU A 97 -4.75 -12.52 13.26
C LEU A 97 -4.19 -11.31 14.03
N VAL A 98 -4.04 -11.44 15.35
CA VAL A 98 -3.47 -10.37 16.18
C VAL A 98 -1.95 -10.32 15.98
N ALA A 99 -1.30 -11.47 15.92
CA ALA A 99 0.12 -11.58 15.64
C ALA A 99 0.48 -11.04 14.25
N SER A 100 -0.30 -11.35 13.21
CA SER A 100 -0.07 -10.84 11.86
C SER A 100 -0.17 -9.31 11.80
N CYS A 101 -1.17 -8.74 12.47
CA CYS A 101 -1.29 -7.28 12.63
C CYS A 101 -0.07 -6.68 13.36
N ALA A 102 0.33 -7.27 14.50
CA ALA A 102 1.47 -6.78 15.29
C ALA A 102 2.81 -6.88 14.53
N ILE A 103 3.06 -8.01 13.84
CA ILE A 103 4.25 -8.22 13.03
C ILE A 103 4.29 -7.17 11.91
N CYS A 104 3.18 -6.97 11.19
CA CYS A 104 3.09 -5.94 10.16
C CYS A 104 3.28 -4.52 10.71
N ALA A 105 2.77 -4.22 11.91
CA ALA A 105 3.01 -2.94 12.58
C ALA A 105 4.49 -2.71 12.89
N VAL A 106 5.18 -3.70 13.46
CA VAL A 106 6.61 -3.58 13.79
C VAL A 106 7.47 -3.45 12.53
N VAL A 107 7.23 -4.30 11.52
CA VAL A 107 7.98 -4.27 10.26
C VAL A 107 7.75 -2.95 9.53
N SER A 108 6.51 -2.45 9.52
CA SER A 108 6.20 -1.17 8.90
C SER A 108 6.78 0.02 9.66
N LEU A 109 6.84 -0.02 10.99
CA LEU A 109 7.55 0.98 11.79
C LEU A 109 9.04 1.04 11.41
N MET A 110 9.68 -0.13 11.24
CA MET A 110 11.09 -0.22 10.86
C MET A 110 11.34 0.18 9.41
N THR A 111 10.44 -0.20 8.50
CA THR A 111 10.59 0.02 7.06
C THR A 111 10.13 1.42 6.64
N GLY A 112 9.22 2.05 7.38
CA GLY A 112 8.63 3.35 7.05
C GLY A 112 7.67 3.32 5.85
N SER A 113 7.23 2.14 5.41
CA SER A 113 6.33 2.01 4.25
C SER A 113 5.33 0.89 4.45
N SER A 114 4.04 1.24 4.32
CA SER A 114 2.93 0.28 4.33
C SER A 114 3.00 -0.67 3.13
N TRP A 115 3.22 -0.14 1.92
CA TRP A 115 3.31 -0.91 0.68
C TRP A 115 4.42 -1.96 0.70
N THR A 116 5.62 -1.59 1.18
CA THR A 116 6.75 -2.52 1.26
C THR A 116 6.48 -3.64 2.27
N THR A 117 5.82 -3.31 3.38
CA THR A 117 5.48 -4.30 4.42
C THR A 117 4.46 -5.32 3.94
N ILE A 118 3.41 -4.85 3.25
CA ILE A 118 2.39 -5.72 2.66
C ILE A 118 3.02 -6.63 1.59
N ALA A 119 3.90 -6.08 0.75
CA ALA A 119 4.49 -6.80 -0.37
C ALA A 119 5.58 -7.82 0.03
N THR A 120 6.18 -7.71 1.22
CA THR A 120 7.22 -8.64 1.70
C THR A 120 6.66 -9.66 2.68
N ILE A 121 6.46 -9.26 3.94
CA ILE A 121 5.97 -10.13 5.02
C ILE A 121 4.47 -10.39 4.91
N GLY A 122 3.69 -9.44 4.38
CA GLY A 122 2.26 -9.61 4.17
C GLY A 122 1.94 -10.80 3.24
N VAL A 123 2.68 -10.96 2.14
CA VAL A 123 2.50 -12.10 1.22
C VAL A 123 2.80 -13.44 1.92
N ALA A 124 3.85 -13.49 2.75
CA ALA A 124 4.17 -14.67 3.54
C ALA A 124 3.05 -14.99 4.54
N LEU A 125 2.57 -14.00 5.29
CA LEU A 125 1.46 -14.15 6.25
C LEU A 125 0.14 -14.55 5.56
N MET A 126 -0.13 -14.05 4.35
CA MET A 126 -1.26 -14.50 3.53
C MET A 126 -1.14 -15.99 3.19
N GLY A 127 0.06 -16.47 2.87
CA GLY A 127 0.35 -17.89 2.64
C GLY A 127 0.08 -18.74 3.88
N ILE A 128 0.52 -18.28 5.06
CA ILE A 128 0.27 -18.97 6.35
C ILE A 128 -1.23 -18.99 6.66
N GLY A 129 -1.91 -17.86 6.52
CA GLY A 129 -3.35 -17.75 6.81
C GLY A 129 -4.18 -18.66 5.92
N ARG A 130 -3.81 -18.82 4.65
CA ARG A 130 -4.42 -19.81 3.73
C ARG A 130 -4.16 -21.24 4.18
N ALA A 131 -2.95 -21.57 4.64
CA ALA A 131 -2.62 -22.90 5.15
C ALA A 131 -3.37 -23.24 6.46
N MET A 132 -3.70 -22.23 7.27
CA MET A 132 -4.53 -22.34 8.48
C MET A 132 -6.06 -22.27 8.20
N GLU A 133 -6.48 -22.25 6.94
CA GLU A 133 -7.89 -22.16 6.51
C GLU A 133 -8.63 -20.89 6.99
N PHE A 134 -7.91 -19.79 7.27
CA PHE A 134 -8.56 -18.51 7.57
C PHE A 134 -9.14 -17.88 6.29
N PRO A 135 -10.29 -17.20 6.37
CA PRO A 135 -10.81 -16.45 5.22
C PRO A 135 -9.83 -15.33 4.85
N GLU A 136 -9.48 -15.26 3.57
CA GLU A 136 -8.45 -14.34 3.06
C GLU A 136 -8.71 -12.88 3.43
N GLY A 137 -9.98 -12.47 3.49
CA GLY A 137 -10.36 -11.11 3.88
C GLY A 137 -9.96 -10.74 5.31
N TRP A 138 -10.04 -11.68 6.26
CA TRP A 138 -9.63 -11.42 7.65
C TRP A 138 -8.12 -11.28 7.78
N VAL A 139 -7.38 -12.15 7.08
CA VAL A 139 -5.91 -12.14 7.06
C VAL A 139 -5.40 -10.86 6.38
N ALA A 140 -5.95 -10.53 5.21
CA ALA A 140 -5.64 -9.30 4.49
C ALA A 140 -5.99 -8.06 5.34
N GLY A 141 -7.14 -8.06 6.00
CA GLY A 141 -7.53 -6.98 6.92
C GLY A 141 -6.51 -6.76 8.04
N ALA A 142 -6.09 -7.83 8.73
CA ALA A 142 -5.10 -7.75 9.79
C ALA A 142 -3.74 -7.23 9.31
N ILE A 143 -3.26 -7.71 8.16
CA ILE A 143 -1.99 -7.29 7.54
C ILE A 143 -2.06 -5.80 7.17
N ILE A 144 -3.12 -5.37 6.49
CA ILE A 144 -3.30 -3.98 6.05
C ILE A 144 -3.40 -3.07 7.28
N SER A 145 -4.17 -3.44 8.31
CA SER A 145 -4.27 -2.66 9.54
C SER A 145 -2.91 -2.47 10.21
N GLY A 146 -2.11 -3.53 10.35
CA GLY A 146 -0.77 -3.44 10.92
C GLY A 146 0.17 -2.58 10.07
N ALA A 147 0.20 -2.81 8.75
CA ALA A 147 1.07 -2.09 7.83
C ALA A 147 0.77 -0.58 7.80
N TYR A 148 -0.49 -0.17 7.79
CA TYR A 148 -0.82 1.26 7.83
C TYR A 148 -0.60 1.90 9.20
N PHE A 149 -0.79 1.14 10.28
CA PHE A 149 -0.50 1.62 11.63
C PHE A 149 1.00 1.96 11.78
N GLY A 150 1.88 1.06 11.33
CA GLY A 150 3.32 1.29 11.44
C GLY A 150 3.82 2.41 10.55
N ASP A 151 3.27 2.57 9.35
CA ASP A 151 3.64 3.62 8.40
C ASP A 151 3.41 5.03 8.99
N LYS A 152 2.23 5.25 9.59
CA LYS A 152 1.88 6.55 10.20
C LYS A 152 2.69 6.92 11.44
N LEU A 153 3.28 5.92 12.10
CA LEU A 153 4.06 6.11 13.32
C LEU A 153 5.57 6.02 13.08
N SER A 154 5.99 5.66 11.87
CA SER A 154 7.39 5.52 11.54
C SER A 154 8.04 6.89 11.35
N LEU A 155 9.18 7.08 12.01
CA LEU A 155 10.07 8.23 11.81
C LEU A 155 10.69 8.25 10.40
N LEU A 156 10.74 7.10 9.73
CA LEU A 156 11.34 6.92 8.41
C LEU A 156 10.32 7.05 7.28
N SER A 157 9.01 7.15 7.58
CA SER A 157 7.99 7.23 6.55
C SER A 157 7.99 8.58 5.86
N ASP A 158 8.12 8.55 4.53
CA ASP A 158 8.01 9.73 3.68
C ASP A 158 6.70 10.48 3.93
N THR A 159 5.59 9.76 4.18
CA THR A 159 4.29 10.38 4.43
C THR A 159 4.23 11.08 5.78
N THR A 160 4.83 10.50 6.82
CA THR A 160 4.90 11.09 8.16
C THR A 160 5.84 12.29 8.20
N VAL A 161 6.97 12.20 7.50
CA VAL A 161 7.94 13.31 7.35
C VAL A 161 7.33 14.47 6.55
N LEU A 162 6.69 14.20 5.41
CA LEU A 162 5.99 15.22 4.61
C LEU A 162 4.81 15.85 5.36
N ALA A 163 4.03 15.07 6.11
CA ALA A 163 2.93 15.59 6.92
C ALA A 163 3.45 16.56 8.00
N SER A 164 4.54 16.22 8.69
CA SER A 164 5.11 17.10 9.71
C SER A 164 5.72 18.38 9.12
N SER A 165 6.39 18.30 7.97
CA SER A 165 7.06 19.44 7.33
C SER A 165 6.09 20.43 6.69
N THR A 166 4.99 19.96 6.11
CA THR A 166 3.95 20.82 5.52
C THR A 166 3.19 21.64 6.56
N VAL A 167 3.01 21.09 7.77
CA VAL A 167 2.32 21.77 8.88
C VAL A 167 3.30 22.55 9.78
N GLY A 168 4.61 22.43 9.55
CA GLY A 168 5.65 23.14 10.30
C GLY A 168 5.81 22.67 11.74
N VAL A 169 5.41 21.43 12.06
CA VAL A 169 5.51 20.85 13.41
C VAL A 169 6.70 19.89 13.49
N PRO A 170 7.41 19.82 14.64
CA PRO A 170 8.49 18.86 14.81
C PRO A 170 7.99 17.41 14.64
N LEU A 171 8.73 16.59 13.90
CA LEU A 171 8.36 15.21 13.56
C LEU A 171 7.97 14.37 14.79
N PHE A 172 8.76 14.44 15.86
CA PHE A 172 8.46 13.73 17.11
C PHE A 172 7.16 14.19 17.77
N THR A 173 6.84 15.48 17.66
CA THR A 173 5.58 16.03 18.18
C THR A 173 4.39 15.53 17.36
N HIS A 174 4.52 15.51 16.02
CA HIS A 174 3.50 14.99 15.11
C HIS A 174 3.20 13.51 15.38
N ILE A 175 4.24 12.67 15.52
CA ILE A 175 4.07 11.23 15.84
C ILE A 175 3.43 11.04 17.21
N ARG A 176 3.81 11.85 18.21
CA ARG A 176 3.20 11.79 19.54
C ARG A 176 1.69 12.08 19.50
N TYR A 177 1.25 13.00 18.66
CA TYR A 177 -0.18 13.29 18.46
C TYR A 177 -0.91 12.23 17.61
N MET A 178 -0.21 11.37 16.89
CA MET A 178 -0.83 10.23 16.19
C MET A 178 -1.09 9.03 17.10
N LEU A 179 -0.53 9.02 18.32
CA LEU A 179 -0.66 7.93 19.30
C LEU A 179 -1.82 8.12 20.31
N TYR A 180 -2.42 9.31 20.40
CA TYR A 180 -3.49 9.67 21.35
C TYR A 180 -4.59 10.45 20.63
#